data_AF-A0A5N6DNB0-F1
#
_entry.id   AF-A0A5N6DNB0-F1
#
_cell.length_a   1.000
_cell.length_b   1.000
_cell.length_c   1.000
_cell.angle_alpha   90.00
_cell.angle_beta   90.00
_cell.angle_gamma   90.00
#
_symmetry.space_group_name_H-M   'P 1'
#
loop_
_entity.id
_entity.type
_entity.pdbx_description
1 polymer ?
#
loop_
_entity_poly.entity_id
_entity_poly.type
_entity_poly.pdbx_seq_one_letter_code
_entity_poly.pdbx_strand_id
1 'polypeptide(L)'
;MILGLLIASLGQAAVAAAALQIVPGATWTAAGTNQHVQAHGGGIIEVDSTYYWIGENKLNGSSFQSVNCYSSKNLVEWTFVGELLSRQSSGDLGPDRIVERPKVIYNDATSKYVLWMHIDSSDYGEAKTGVATSSSVCGTYEYLGSFQPLGYQSRDMGLYKDDDGTGYLLTEDRPNGLRINKLTDDFTNVTETTHLFPEHVEAPALYKQDGVYFLFGSQLTGWSNNDNKYVTATNLSGPWTDWADFAPSGSNTFESQTTFVLQVGDSVVYMGDRWDSSNLMRSTYIWLPLTIEGTTATLHNETAWVLPLKGTWSAAGDGTSYEAESSDNALSNGAKVISCSGCSGGKSVGYIGGPDDGTIEISNVASDASTDTTIRVQYANGNNSQRYANVTVNGQSHVLAFLPSGSGNTPFTSTLHTTLEKGGTNTITFSAYEEGWGPDLDQLVISE
;
A
#
# COMPACT_ATOMS: atom_id res chain seq x y z
N MET A 1 -40.92 34.46 41.48
CA MET A 1 -41.07 34.34 40.01
C MET A 1 -39.66 34.20 39.45
N ILE A 2 -39.15 32.97 39.40
CA ILE A 2 -37.80 32.64 38.92
C ILE A 2 -37.99 32.06 37.53
N LEU A 3 -37.55 32.79 36.51
CA LEU A 3 -37.62 32.40 35.11
C LEU A 3 -36.30 31.71 34.76
N GLY A 4 -36.30 30.39 34.69
CA GLY A 4 -35.16 29.61 34.22
C GLY A 4 -35.08 29.67 32.70
N LEU A 5 -33.99 30.21 32.15
CA LEU A 5 -33.63 30.09 30.75
C LEU A 5 -33.12 28.66 30.49
N LEU A 6 -33.89 27.86 29.74
CA LEU A 6 -33.34 26.68 29.06
C LEU A 6 -32.49 27.16 27.88
N ILE A 7 -31.18 26.93 27.96
CA ILE A 7 -30.29 27.02 26.79
C ILE A 7 -30.40 25.67 26.09
N ALA A 8 -31.13 25.63 24.98
CA ALA A 8 -31.12 24.48 24.08
C ALA A 8 -29.77 24.49 23.33
N SER A 9 -28.89 23.55 23.69
CA SER A 9 -27.71 23.23 22.90
C SER A 9 -28.17 22.60 21.59
N LEU A 10 -28.17 23.37 20.50
CA LEU A 10 -28.18 22.83 19.15
C LEU A 10 -26.86 22.08 18.94
N GLY A 11 -26.89 20.76 19.13
CA GLY A 11 -25.83 19.90 18.63
C GLY A 11 -25.80 20.03 17.11
N GLN A 12 -24.75 20.65 16.58
CA GLN A 12 -24.39 20.46 15.18
C GLN A 12 -24.01 18.99 15.04
N ALA A 13 -24.90 18.19 14.48
CA ALA A 13 -24.50 16.95 13.86
C ALA A 13 -23.50 17.34 12.77
N ALA A 14 -22.21 17.13 13.03
CA ALA A 14 -21.23 17.11 11.97
C ALA A 14 -21.69 16.02 11.01
N VAL A 15 -22.17 16.41 9.84
CA VAL A 15 -22.31 15.48 8.73
C VAL A 15 -20.87 15.09 8.43
N ALA A 16 -20.46 13.90 8.89
CA ALA A 16 -19.21 13.33 8.44
C ALA A 16 -19.35 13.21 6.92
N ALA A 17 -18.55 14.00 6.18
CA ALA A 17 -18.31 13.66 4.79
C ALA A 17 -17.68 12.26 4.83
N ALA A 18 -18.27 11.30 4.12
CA ALA A 18 -17.63 10.00 3.98
C ALA A 18 -16.23 10.25 3.42
N ALA A 19 -15.22 9.81 4.16
CA ALA A 19 -13.85 9.88 3.69
C ALA A 19 -13.51 8.53 3.06
N LEU A 20 -12.77 8.59 1.96
CA LEU A 20 -12.36 7.39 1.23
C LEU A 20 -11.56 6.46 2.12
N GLN A 21 -11.70 5.16 1.86
CA GLN A 21 -11.20 4.10 2.72
C GLN A 21 -9.92 3.49 2.16
N ILE A 22 -8.98 3.21 3.06
CA ILE A 22 -7.92 2.24 2.82
C ILE A 22 -8.52 0.86 3.05
N VAL A 23 -8.38 -0.03 2.06
CA VAL A 23 -8.85 -1.42 2.12
C VAL A 23 -7.64 -2.34 2.01
N PRO A 24 -7.12 -2.88 3.13
CA PRO A 24 -5.93 -3.70 3.14
C PRO A 24 -6.09 -4.95 2.26
N GLY A 25 -5.10 -5.22 1.42
CA GLY A 25 -5.08 -6.40 0.56
C GLY A 25 -5.94 -6.28 -0.71
N ALA A 26 -6.60 -5.15 -0.93
CA ALA A 26 -7.39 -4.93 -2.13
C ALA A 26 -6.52 -4.60 -3.37
N THR A 27 -7.11 -4.79 -4.55
CA THR A 27 -6.58 -4.25 -5.80
C THR A 27 -6.80 -2.75 -5.83
N TRP A 28 -5.73 -1.97 -5.81
CA TRP A 28 -5.76 -0.52 -5.97
C TRP A 28 -5.40 -0.16 -7.40
N THR A 29 -6.34 0.39 -8.16
CA THR A 29 -6.12 0.74 -9.57
C THR A 29 -5.55 2.14 -9.67
N ALA A 30 -4.40 2.30 -10.32
CA ALA A 30 -3.76 3.59 -10.52
C ALA A 30 -4.31 4.29 -11.76
N ALA A 31 -4.65 5.57 -11.63
CA ALA A 31 -4.91 6.42 -12.79
C ALA A 31 -3.66 6.56 -13.67
N GLY A 32 -3.86 6.68 -14.97
CA GLY A 32 -2.80 6.80 -15.99
C GLY A 32 -2.36 5.46 -16.57
N THR A 33 -2.21 4.41 -15.75
CA THR A 33 -1.90 3.05 -16.23
C THR A 33 -3.11 2.13 -16.26
N ASN A 34 -4.16 2.44 -15.48
CA ASN A 34 -5.33 1.58 -15.23
C ASN A 34 -4.98 0.20 -14.66
N GLN A 35 -3.76 0.04 -14.13
CA GLN A 35 -3.26 -1.21 -13.56
C GLN A 35 -3.29 -1.16 -12.04
N HIS A 36 -3.22 -2.32 -11.39
CA HIS A 36 -2.85 -2.35 -9.97
C HIS A 36 -1.57 -1.55 -9.73
N VAL A 37 -1.54 -0.70 -8.70
CA VAL A 37 -0.33 0.00 -8.25
C VAL A 37 0.82 -1.02 -8.13
N GLN A 38 1.99 -0.69 -8.64
CA GLN A 38 3.21 -1.49 -8.56
C GLN A 38 4.29 -0.67 -7.85
N ALA A 39 4.24 -0.66 -6.52
CA ALA A 39 5.13 0.09 -5.64
C ALA A 39 5.49 -0.70 -4.37
N HIS A 40 5.74 -2.01 -4.54
CA HIS A 40 6.08 -2.93 -3.45
C HIS A 40 7.39 -2.57 -2.77
N GLY A 41 7.59 -2.96 -1.51
CA GLY A 41 8.83 -2.64 -0.80
C GLY A 41 9.05 -1.13 -0.58
N GLY A 42 8.06 -0.30 -0.93
CA GLY A 42 8.24 1.13 -1.15
C GLY A 42 8.29 1.97 0.11
N GLY A 43 8.38 3.28 -0.09
CA GLY A 43 8.24 4.30 0.95
C GLY A 43 7.47 5.50 0.43
N ILE A 44 6.99 6.33 1.37
CA ILE A 44 6.26 7.56 1.05
C ILE A 44 7.06 8.78 1.48
N ILE A 45 7.09 9.80 0.63
CA ILE A 45 7.54 11.16 0.95
C ILE A 45 6.44 12.16 0.62
N GLU A 46 6.20 13.12 1.51
CA GLU A 46 5.27 14.22 1.26
C GLU A 46 6.03 15.45 0.76
N VAL A 47 5.57 16.05 -0.35
CA VAL A 47 6.09 17.31 -0.90
C VAL A 47 4.91 18.17 -1.33
N ASP A 48 4.82 19.39 -0.78
CA ASP A 48 3.77 20.38 -1.09
C ASP A 48 2.34 19.79 -1.02
N SER A 49 2.03 19.13 0.11
CA SER A 49 0.73 18.46 0.33
C SER A 49 0.37 17.44 -0.75
N THR A 50 1.40 16.76 -1.29
CA THR A 50 1.27 15.64 -2.21
C THR A 50 2.10 14.49 -1.68
N TYR A 51 1.48 13.33 -1.53
CA TYR A 51 2.17 12.11 -1.14
C TYR A 51 2.72 11.44 -2.39
N TYR A 52 3.99 11.06 -2.35
CA TYR A 52 4.66 10.33 -3.41
C TYR A 52 5.06 8.96 -2.89
N TRP A 53 4.49 7.92 -3.49
CA TRP A 53 4.80 6.54 -3.16
C TRP A 53 5.76 5.97 -4.19
N ILE A 54 6.94 5.59 -3.71
CA ILE A 54 8.05 5.13 -4.52
C ILE A 54 8.32 3.67 -4.16
N GLY A 55 8.33 2.79 -5.15
CA GLY A 55 8.38 1.35 -4.89
C GLY A 55 8.78 0.51 -6.10
N GLU A 56 8.88 -0.78 -5.88
CA GLU A 56 9.30 -1.78 -6.86
C GLU A 56 8.19 -2.05 -7.88
N ASN A 57 8.55 -2.05 -9.16
CA ASN A 57 7.71 -2.64 -10.19
C ASN A 57 7.90 -4.17 -10.24
N LYS A 58 6.84 -4.93 -9.94
CA LYS A 58 6.82 -6.40 -9.99
C LYS A 58 5.86 -6.97 -11.03
N LEU A 59 5.42 -6.14 -11.99
CA LEU A 59 4.50 -6.56 -13.04
C LEU A 59 4.99 -7.81 -13.77
N ASN A 60 6.31 -7.95 -13.96
CA ASN A 60 6.94 -9.06 -14.68
C ASN A 60 7.89 -9.90 -13.80
N GLY A 61 7.54 -10.10 -12.53
CA GLY A 61 8.30 -10.97 -11.62
C GLY A 61 9.37 -10.23 -10.81
N SER A 62 10.38 -10.96 -10.35
CA SER A 62 11.36 -10.47 -9.36
C SER A 62 12.47 -9.59 -9.94
N SER A 63 12.93 -9.88 -11.17
CA SER A 63 14.02 -9.15 -11.80
C SER A 63 13.68 -7.68 -12.02
N PHE A 64 14.64 -6.77 -11.85
CA PHE A 64 14.41 -5.34 -11.92
C PHE A 64 13.77 -4.90 -13.24
N GLN A 65 12.70 -4.12 -13.11
CA GLN A 65 11.97 -3.50 -14.21
C GLN A 65 12.09 -1.99 -14.12
N SER A 66 11.59 -1.42 -13.03
CA SER A 66 11.67 0.00 -12.70
C SER A 66 11.44 0.24 -11.20
N VAL A 67 11.88 1.41 -10.73
CA VAL A 67 11.42 2.01 -9.48
C VAL A 67 10.33 3.00 -9.86
N ASN A 68 9.09 2.69 -9.52
CA ASN A 68 7.93 3.49 -9.90
C ASN A 68 7.68 4.63 -8.90
N CYS A 69 7.07 5.72 -9.38
CA CYS A 69 6.50 6.81 -8.58
C CYS A 69 5.00 6.93 -8.83
N TYR A 70 4.24 7.02 -7.75
CA TYR A 70 2.83 7.39 -7.76
C TYR A 70 2.62 8.64 -6.91
N SER A 71 1.66 9.48 -7.29
CA SER A 71 1.24 10.64 -6.49
C SER A 71 -0.18 10.48 -6.01
N SER A 72 -0.45 10.96 -4.79
CA SER A 72 -1.80 11.05 -4.22
C SER A 72 -1.97 12.34 -3.41
N LYS A 73 -3.22 12.79 -3.32
CA LYS A 73 -3.65 13.87 -2.42
C LYS A 73 -4.29 13.35 -1.13
N ASN A 74 -4.68 12.08 -1.08
CA ASN A 74 -5.49 11.51 0.00
C ASN A 74 -5.02 10.11 0.45
N LEU A 75 -3.91 9.61 -0.10
CA LEU A 75 -3.32 8.28 0.17
C LEU A 75 -4.18 7.08 -0.25
N VAL A 76 -5.32 7.31 -0.89
CA VAL A 76 -6.25 6.28 -1.34
C VAL A 76 -6.24 6.20 -2.87
N GLU A 77 -6.40 7.34 -3.53
CA GLU A 77 -6.38 7.43 -4.98
C GLU A 77 -4.97 7.74 -5.48
N TRP A 78 -4.42 6.87 -6.32
CA TRP A 78 -3.05 6.95 -6.80
C TRP A 78 -3.01 7.21 -8.31
N THR A 79 -2.17 8.15 -8.73
CA THR A 79 -1.87 8.41 -10.14
C THR A 79 -0.43 8.02 -10.42
N PHE A 80 -0.19 7.24 -11.48
CA PHE A 80 1.17 6.95 -11.91
C PHE A 80 1.84 8.21 -12.47
N VAL A 81 3.02 8.55 -11.97
CA VAL A 81 3.77 9.73 -12.40
C VAL A 81 4.87 9.36 -13.37
N GLY A 82 5.64 8.31 -13.06
CA GLY A 82 6.75 7.87 -13.90
C GLY A 82 7.68 6.90 -13.19
N GLU A 83 8.77 6.56 -13.87
CA GLU A 83 9.82 5.67 -13.36
C GLU A 83 11.04 6.51 -12.94
N LEU A 84 11.47 6.38 -11.69
CA LEU A 84 12.66 7.07 -11.16
C LEU A 84 13.93 6.49 -11.78
N LEU A 85 13.97 5.15 -11.86
CA LEU A 85 15.00 4.35 -12.49
C LEU A 85 14.31 3.27 -13.32
N SER A 86 14.85 2.97 -14.49
CA SER A 86 14.38 1.90 -15.37
C SER A 86 15.52 0.93 -15.68
N ARG A 87 15.16 -0.32 -15.99
CA ARG A 87 16.12 -1.35 -16.41
C ARG A 87 17.00 -0.86 -17.57
N GLN A 88 18.30 -1.01 -17.40
CA GLN A 88 19.33 -0.73 -18.40
C GLN A 88 19.76 -2.01 -19.14
N SER A 89 20.59 -1.85 -20.18
CA SER A 89 21.09 -2.97 -20.97
C SER A 89 22.13 -3.83 -20.23
N SER A 90 22.76 -3.30 -19.18
CA SER A 90 23.83 -3.97 -18.41
C SER A 90 24.05 -3.29 -17.04
N GLY A 91 24.97 -3.81 -16.23
CA GLY A 91 25.34 -3.25 -14.94
C GLY A 91 24.37 -3.62 -13.82
N ASP A 92 24.45 -2.88 -12.70
CA ASP A 92 23.62 -3.10 -11.51
C ASP A 92 22.12 -2.98 -11.78
N LEU A 93 21.74 -2.18 -12.79
CA LEU A 93 20.37 -1.98 -13.24
C LEU A 93 20.04 -2.79 -14.50
N GLY A 94 20.87 -3.79 -14.82
CA GLY A 94 20.76 -4.61 -16.03
C GLY A 94 19.67 -5.69 -15.98
N PRO A 95 19.65 -6.59 -16.99
CA PRO A 95 18.86 -7.82 -16.96
C PRO A 95 19.20 -8.71 -15.76
N ASP A 96 18.20 -9.44 -15.24
CA ASP A 96 18.36 -10.46 -14.18
C ASP A 96 18.96 -9.93 -12.86
N ARG A 97 18.85 -8.62 -12.61
CA ARG A 97 19.27 -7.95 -11.39
C ARG A 97 18.15 -7.80 -10.39
N ILE A 98 18.48 -7.67 -9.11
CA ILE A 98 17.55 -7.38 -8.03
C ILE A 98 17.73 -5.93 -7.61
N VAL A 99 16.63 -5.18 -7.58
CA VAL A 99 16.57 -3.81 -7.07
C VAL A 99 15.33 -3.73 -6.19
N GLU A 100 15.54 -3.61 -4.88
CA GLU A 100 14.48 -3.77 -3.88
C GLU A 100 14.51 -2.65 -2.85
N ARG A 101 13.37 -2.49 -2.18
CA ARG A 101 13.09 -1.56 -1.08
C ARG A 101 13.55 -0.12 -1.31
N PRO A 102 13.20 0.52 -2.44
CA PRO A 102 13.60 1.89 -2.70
C PRO A 102 13.02 2.84 -1.64
N LYS A 103 13.85 3.75 -1.13
CA LYS A 103 13.46 4.81 -0.19
C LYS A 103 14.07 6.14 -0.62
N VAL A 104 13.30 7.22 -0.53
CA VAL A 104 13.73 8.57 -0.92
C VAL A 104 13.62 9.53 0.25
N ILE A 105 14.67 10.31 0.48
CA ILE A 105 14.66 11.48 1.38
C ILE A 105 15.15 12.71 0.64
N TYR A 106 14.73 13.89 1.09
CA TYR A 106 15.21 15.17 0.57
C TYR A 106 16.40 15.69 1.38
N ASN A 107 17.46 16.10 0.68
CA ASN A 107 18.64 16.73 1.25
C ASN A 107 18.60 18.25 1.04
N ASP A 108 18.43 19.01 2.12
CA ASP A 108 18.28 20.48 2.06
C ASP A 108 19.55 21.18 1.57
N ALA A 109 20.73 20.68 1.94
CA ALA A 109 22.02 21.29 1.62
C ALA A 109 22.34 21.22 0.12
N THR A 110 21.97 20.12 -0.54
CA THR A 110 22.20 19.90 -1.97
C THR A 110 20.99 20.24 -2.83
N SER A 111 19.82 20.41 -2.21
CA SER A 111 18.53 20.56 -2.89
C SER A 111 18.23 19.39 -3.84
N LYS A 112 18.51 18.17 -3.38
CA LYS A 112 18.32 16.93 -4.13
C LYS A 112 17.48 15.94 -3.33
N TYR A 113 16.68 15.17 -4.06
CA TYR A 113 16.11 13.93 -3.58
C TYR A 113 17.14 12.83 -3.76
N VAL A 114 17.37 12.03 -2.72
CA VAL A 114 18.34 10.94 -2.71
C VAL A 114 17.59 9.64 -2.52
N LEU A 115 17.67 8.77 -3.52
CA LEU A 115 17.12 7.42 -3.54
C LEU A 115 18.20 6.45 -3.08
N TRP A 116 17.85 5.62 -2.10
CA TRP A 116 18.60 4.42 -1.76
C TRP A 116 17.78 3.18 -2.06
N MET A 117 18.45 2.10 -2.46
CA MET A 117 17.83 0.80 -2.73
C MET A 117 18.81 -0.34 -2.43
N HIS A 118 18.27 -1.53 -2.20
CA HIS A 118 19.04 -2.77 -2.24
C HIS A 118 19.38 -3.10 -3.69
N ILE A 119 20.63 -3.47 -3.96
CA ILE A 119 21.14 -3.94 -5.25
C ILE A 119 21.74 -5.34 -5.08
N ASP A 120 21.30 -6.28 -5.91
CA ASP A 120 21.81 -7.65 -5.85
C ASP A 120 21.84 -8.38 -7.20
N SER A 121 22.55 -9.50 -7.19
CA SER A 121 22.41 -10.58 -8.18
C SER A 121 21.16 -11.40 -7.88
N SER A 122 20.67 -12.17 -8.86
CA SER A 122 19.46 -13.00 -8.72
C SER A 122 19.54 -14.06 -7.61
N ASP A 123 20.74 -14.41 -7.14
CA ASP A 123 20.99 -15.33 -6.04
C ASP A 123 21.26 -14.65 -4.69
N TYR A 124 21.10 -13.31 -4.62
CA TYR A 124 21.30 -12.50 -3.42
C TYR A 124 22.74 -12.55 -2.84
N GLY A 125 23.72 -12.79 -3.71
CA GLY A 125 25.13 -13.00 -3.35
C GLY A 125 26.00 -11.74 -3.29
N GLU A 126 25.60 -10.65 -3.96
CA GLU A 126 26.36 -9.40 -3.96
C GLU A 126 26.08 -8.55 -2.72
N ALA A 127 24.82 -8.50 -2.28
CA ALA A 127 24.36 -7.84 -1.07
C ALA A 127 24.90 -6.41 -0.91
N LYS A 128 24.51 -5.51 -1.83
CA LYS A 128 24.94 -4.10 -1.88
C LYS A 128 23.78 -3.15 -1.65
N THR A 129 24.08 -1.91 -1.27
CA THR A 129 23.17 -0.77 -1.48
C THR A 129 23.49 -0.07 -2.79
N GLY A 130 22.51 0.58 -3.39
CA GLY A 130 22.66 1.51 -4.51
C GLY A 130 22.13 2.89 -4.14
N VAL A 131 22.70 3.93 -4.77
CA VAL A 131 22.30 5.32 -4.54
C VAL A 131 22.04 6.02 -5.87
N ALA A 132 21.00 6.85 -5.93
CA ALA A 132 20.71 7.71 -7.06
C ALA A 132 20.19 9.08 -6.59
N THR A 133 20.29 10.13 -7.42
CA THR A 133 19.81 11.48 -7.05
C THR A 133 18.99 12.14 -8.15
N SER A 134 18.10 13.06 -7.75
CA SER A 134 17.29 13.86 -8.67
C SER A 134 16.97 15.23 -8.07
N SER A 135 16.69 16.23 -8.90
CA SER A 135 16.13 17.51 -8.45
C SER A 135 14.60 17.50 -8.30
N SER A 136 13.94 16.38 -8.60
CA SER A 136 12.49 16.20 -8.48
C SER A 136 12.16 14.82 -7.91
N VAL A 137 11.16 14.76 -7.02
CA VAL A 137 10.73 13.56 -6.29
C VAL A 137 10.34 12.39 -7.22
N CYS A 138 9.67 12.67 -8.33
CA CYS A 138 9.37 11.70 -9.39
C CYS A 138 10.09 12.03 -10.71
N GLY A 139 11.24 12.70 -10.63
CA GLY A 139 12.09 12.95 -11.79
C GLY A 139 12.83 11.69 -12.25
N THR A 140 13.60 11.81 -13.33
CA THR A 140 14.58 10.78 -13.69
C THR A 140 15.79 10.90 -12.74
N TYR A 141 16.15 9.80 -12.08
CA TYR A 141 17.26 9.77 -11.13
C TYR A 141 18.58 9.42 -11.83
N GLU A 142 19.63 10.13 -11.48
CA GLU A 142 21.01 9.81 -11.85
C GLU A 142 21.55 8.75 -10.89
N TYR A 143 21.80 7.55 -11.41
CA TYR A 143 22.37 6.45 -10.63
C TYR A 143 23.87 6.66 -10.39
N LEU A 144 24.28 6.64 -9.12
CA LEU A 144 25.66 6.91 -8.69
C LEU A 144 26.50 5.63 -8.51
N GLY A 145 25.86 4.47 -8.50
CA GLY A 145 26.51 3.16 -8.33
C GLY A 145 26.05 2.41 -7.09
N SER A 146 26.68 1.25 -6.84
CA SER A 146 26.41 0.40 -5.69
C SER A 146 27.69 0.07 -4.91
N PHE A 147 27.52 -0.24 -3.62
CA PHE A 147 28.60 -0.62 -2.72
C PHE A 147 28.08 -1.35 -1.48
N GLN A 148 28.98 -2.02 -0.77
CA GLN A 148 28.72 -2.58 0.55
C GLN A 148 29.00 -1.51 1.63
N PRO A 149 27.99 -1.03 2.38
CA PRO A 149 28.17 0.06 3.33
C PRO A 149 29.18 -0.33 4.42
N LEU A 150 30.22 0.50 4.59
CA LEU A 150 31.35 0.25 5.50
C LEU A 150 32.11 -1.08 5.22
N GLY A 151 31.97 -1.64 4.01
CA GLY A 151 32.58 -2.91 3.63
C GLY A 151 31.85 -4.16 4.12
N TYR A 152 30.62 -4.02 4.61
CA TYR A 152 29.78 -5.15 5.04
C TYR A 152 28.57 -5.35 4.12
N GLN A 153 27.98 -6.54 4.17
CA GLN A 153 26.80 -6.86 3.35
C GLN A 153 25.62 -5.95 3.70
N SER A 154 24.76 -5.74 2.70
CA SER A 154 23.45 -5.11 2.83
C SER A 154 22.45 -5.84 1.94
N ARG A 155 21.32 -6.29 2.50
CA ARG A 155 20.15 -6.70 1.72
C ARG A 155 18.99 -5.76 2.00
N ASP A 156 17.97 -6.25 2.70
CA ASP A 156 16.83 -5.47 3.12
C ASP A 156 17.25 -4.19 3.82
N MET A 157 16.59 -3.09 3.45
CA MET A 157 16.95 -1.78 3.92
C MET A 157 15.76 -0.84 4.11
N GLY A 158 16.03 0.20 4.89
CA GLY A 158 15.16 1.35 5.12
C GLY A 158 16.00 2.62 5.18
N LEU A 159 15.34 3.78 5.13
CA LEU A 159 16.00 5.07 5.16
C LEU A 159 15.23 5.99 6.10
N TYR A 160 15.95 6.71 6.95
CA TYR A 160 15.35 7.61 7.94
C TYR A 160 16.09 8.94 7.94
N LYS A 161 15.35 10.04 8.04
CA LYS A 161 15.90 11.38 8.27
C LYS A 161 15.35 11.88 9.59
N ASP A 162 16.23 12.16 10.53
CA ASP A 162 15.87 12.63 11.87
C ASP A 162 15.50 14.12 11.84
N ASP A 163 14.91 14.61 12.94
CA ASP A 163 14.44 15.98 13.10
C ASP A 163 15.59 17.00 13.02
N ASP A 164 16.82 16.58 13.32
CA ASP A 164 18.03 17.41 13.20
C ASP A 164 18.60 17.46 11.77
N GLY A 165 17.96 16.77 10.83
CA GLY A 165 18.36 16.68 9.43
C GLY A 165 19.37 15.56 9.14
N THR A 166 19.85 14.82 10.14
CA THR A 166 20.77 13.70 9.93
C THR A 166 20.05 12.54 9.24
N GLY A 167 20.65 12.01 8.18
CA GLY A 167 20.15 10.82 7.50
C GLY A 167 20.78 9.54 8.05
N TYR A 168 20.02 8.45 8.05
CA TYR A 168 20.44 7.12 8.48
C TYR A 168 19.95 6.04 7.50
N LEU A 169 20.85 5.12 7.16
CA LEU A 169 20.56 3.87 6.46
C LEU A 169 20.28 2.78 7.50
N LEU A 170 19.13 2.11 7.38
CA LEU A 170 18.84 0.85 8.06
C LEU A 170 19.20 -0.27 7.09
N THR A 171 20.07 -1.21 7.47
CA THR A 171 20.59 -2.21 6.51
C THR A 171 20.85 -3.56 7.16
N GLU A 172 20.22 -4.60 6.62
CA GLU A 172 20.39 -6.00 7.05
C GLU A 172 21.67 -6.61 6.50
N ASP A 173 22.44 -7.22 7.40
CA ASP A 173 23.67 -7.94 7.11
C ASP A 173 23.57 -9.36 7.63
N ARG A 174 23.40 -10.31 6.72
CA ARG A 174 23.12 -11.70 7.07
C ARG A 174 24.12 -12.30 8.07
N PRO A 175 25.44 -12.07 7.93
CA PRO A 175 26.43 -12.43 8.94
C PRO A 175 26.29 -11.78 10.33
N ASN A 176 25.91 -10.50 10.44
CA ASN A 176 26.08 -9.71 11.67
C ASN A 176 24.78 -9.18 12.29
N GLY A 177 23.68 -9.12 11.54
CA GLY A 177 22.39 -8.55 11.97
C GLY A 177 22.07 -7.22 11.30
N LEU A 178 21.19 -6.42 11.93
CA LEU A 178 20.70 -5.15 11.38
C LEU A 178 21.52 -3.96 11.89
N ARG A 179 21.98 -3.08 11.00
CA ARG A 179 22.70 -1.86 11.36
C ARG A 179 21.89 -0.60 11.12
N ILE A 180 22.05 0.37 12.02
CA ILE A 180 21.74 1.78 11.78
C ILE A 180 23.05 2.47 11.45
N ASN A 181 23.23 2.89 10.20
CA ASN A 181 24.43 3.58 9.73
C ASN A 181 24.11 5.05 9.47
N LYS A 182 24.91 5.96 10.03
CA LYS A 182 24.80 7.39 9.76
C LYS A 182 25.24 7.71 8.34
N LEU A 183 24.48 8.53 7.61
CA LEU A 183 24.83 8.98 6.27
C LEU A 183 25.86 10.12 6.29
N THR A 184 26.50 10.37 5.15
CA THR A 184 27.25 11.61 4.86
C THR A 184 26.31 12.80 4.74
N ASP A 185 26.83 14.03 4.85
CA ASP A 185 26.01 15.26 4.80
C ASP A 185 25.23 15.45 3.49
N ASP A 186 25.69 14.84 2.39
CA ASP A 186 25.01 14.84 1.08
C ASP A 186 24.07 13.63 0.88
N PHE A 187 23.99 12.76 1.89
CA PHE A 187 23.25 11.49 1.93
C PHE A 187 23.67 10.45 0.88
N THR A 188 24.83 10.59 0.23
CA THR A 188 25.23 9.66 -0.85
C THR A 188 26.11 8.49 -0.39
N ASN A 189 26.55 8.49 0.87
CA ASN A 189 27.34 7.42 1.48
C ASN A 189 27.06 7.30 2.99
N VAL A 190 27.70 6.34 3.66
CA VAL A 190 27.66 6.13 5.12
C VAL A 190 28.98 6.52 5.76
N THR A 191 28.94 7.01 7.00
CA THR A 191 30.13 7.44 7.77
C THR A 191 30.51 6.45 8.87
N GLU A 192 29.53 6.01 9.67
CA GLU A 192 29.75 5.11 10.80
C GLU A 192 28.49 4.31 11.17
N THR A 193 28.67 3.21 11.89
CA THR A 193 27.56 2.46 12.49
C THR A 193 27.17 3.10 13.82
N THR A 194 25.95 3.62 13.89
CA THR A 194 25.35 4.19 15.11
C THR A 194 24.90 3.08 16.06
N HIS A 195 24.33 1.99 15.53
CA HIS A 195 23.93 0.83 16.33
C HIS A 195 23.94 -0.46 15.49
N LEU A 196 24.20 -1.59 16.15
CA LEU A 196 24.11 -2.94 15.59
C LEU A 196 23.16 -3.77 16.46
N PHE A 197 22.09 -4.25 15.86
CA PHE A 197 21.24 -5.30 16.41
C PHE A 197 21.80 -6.64 15.94
N PRO A 198 22.38 -7.47 16.83
CA PRO A 198 22.92 -8.78 16.44
C PRO A 198 21.82 -9.78 16.06
N GLU A 199 20.55 -9.47 16.34
CA GLU A 199 19.42 -10.27 15.92
C GLU A 199 19.26 -10.24 14.38
N HIS A 200 18.86 -11.38 13.84
CA HIS A 200 18.62 -11.57 12.42
C HIS A 200 17.24 -11.01 12.02
N VAL A 201 17.17 -9.69 11.84
CA VAL A 201 15.99 -8.93 11.45
C VAL A 201 16.19 -8.29 10.08
N GLU A 202 15.17 -8.39 9.21
CA GLU A 202 15.10 -7.75 7.89
C GLU A 202 13.88 -6.82 7.79
N ALA A 203 13.65 -6.24 6.62
CA ALA A 203 12.57 -5.30 6.35
C ALA A 203 12.44 -4.12 7.35
N PRO A 204 13.53 -3.39 7.64
CA PRO A 204 13.54 -2.41 8.72
C PRO A 204 12.78 -1.13 8.37
N ALA A 205 11.96 -0.64 9.31
CA ALA A 205 11.33 0.68 9.23
C ALA A 205 11.51 1.41 10.57
N LEU A 206 11.94 2.67 10.53
CA LEU A 206 12.17 3.48 11.72
C LEU A 206 11.18 4.65 11.75
N TYR A 207 10.54 4.83 12.90
CA TYR A 207 9.61 5.93 13.17
C TYR A 207 10.01 6.61 14.49
N LYS A 208 9.69 7.89 14.65
CA LYS A 208 9.95 8.62 15.88
C LYS A 208 8.70 9.39 16.29
N GLN A 209 8.33 9.28 17.56
CA GLN A 209 7.25 10.05 18.14
C GLN A 209 7.62 10.43 19.57
N ASP A 210 7.37 11.69 19.95
CA ASP A 210 7.56 12.20 21.30
C ASP A 210 8.97 11.91 21.89
N GLY A 211 10.00 11.96 21.03
CA GLY A 211 11.40 11.71 21.41
C GLY A 211 11.78 10.24 21.57
N VAL A 212 10.90 9.30 21.22
CA VAL A 212 11.14 7.85 21.22
C VAL A 212 11.23 7.36 19.78
N TYR A 213 12.32 6.67 19.47
CA TYR A 213 12.50 5.92 18.23
C TYR A 213 11.86 4.54 18.36
N PHE A 214 11.16 4.12 17.32
CA PHE A 214 10.56 2.80 17.15
C PHE A 214 11.15 2.19 15.88
N LEU A 215 11.90 1.09 16.03
CA LEU A 215 12.40 0.30 14.91
C LEU A 215 11.55 -0.95 14.78
N PHE A 216 10.92 -1.12 13.62
CA PHE A 216 10.16 -2.29 13.23
C PHE A 216 10.97 -3.15 12.28
N GLY A 217 10.75 -4.46 12.31
CA GLY A 217 11.36 -5.38 11.34
C GLY A 217 10.78 -6.79 11.40
N SER A 218 11.05 -7.56 10.36
CA SER A 218 10.59 -8.94 10.21
C SER A 218 11.73 -9.94 10.46
N GLN A 219 11.38 -11.18 10.76
CA GLN A 219 12.36 -12.27 10.84
C GLN A 219 12.71 -12.80 9.43
N LEU A 220 13.84 -13.52 9.30
CA LEU A 220 14.34 -14.02 8.02
C LEU A 220 13.61 -15.29 7.55
N THR A 221 12.41 -15.16 6.99
CA THR A 221 11.60 -16.29 6.48
C THR A 221 11.40 -16.27 4.97
N GLY A 222 12.22 -15.51 4.25
CA GLY A 222 12.08 -15.32 2.81
C GLY A 222 10.73 -14.68 2.50
N TRP A 223 10.00 -15.22 1.53
CA TRP A 223 8.68 -14.70 1.16
C TRP A 223 7.55 -15.04 2.15
N SER A 224 7.77 -15.95 3.10
CA SER A 224 6.74 -16.28 4.09
C SER A 224 6.62 -15.17 5.13
N ASN A 225 5.40 -14.76 5.46
CA ASN A 225 5.16 -13.81 6.54
C ASN A 225 5.47 -14.43 7.91
N ASN A 226 5.80 -13.57 8.88
CA ASN A 226 6.09 -13.94 10.26
C ASN A 226 5.60 -12.84 11.20
N ASP A 227 5.59 -13.11 12.51
CA ASP A 227 5.34 -12.08 13.52
C ASP A 227 6.51 -11.07 13.52
N ASN A 228 6.30 -9.94 12.83
CA ASN A 228 7.23 -8.82 12.83
C ASN A 228 7.31 -8.24 14.25
N LYS A 229 8.47 -7.69 14.59
CA LYS A 229 8.76 -7.19 15.93
C LYS A 229 9.13 -5.72 15.89
N TYR A 230 9.12 -5.08 17.06
CA TYR A 230 9.64 -3.73 17.22
C TYR A 230 10.48 -3.58 18.49
N VAL A 231 11.34 -2.57 18.51
CA VAL A 231 12.15 -2.12 19.67
C VAL A 231 12.09 -0.61 19.79
N THR A 232 12.36 -0.09 20.99
CA THR A 232 12.37 1.35 21.25
C THR A 232 13.66 1.85 21.91
N ALA A 233 14.00 3.11 21.66
CA ALA A 233 15.06 3.84 22.35
C ALA A 233 14.81 5.35 22.32
N THR A 234 15.42 6.10 23.22
CA THR A 234 15.44 7.58 23.17
C THR A 234 16.68 8.15 22.48
N ASN A 235 17.60 7.27 22.07
CA ASN A 235 18.78 7.60 21.29
C ASN A 235 19.05 6.45 20.31
N LEU A 236 19.36 6.76 19.04
CA LEU A 236 19.64 5.75 18.02
C LEU A 236 20.83 4.85 18.37
N SER A 237 21.81 5.32 19.16
CA SER A 237 22.91 4.48 19.65
C SER A 237 22.50 3.50 20.75
N GLY A 238 21.27 3.62 21.26
CA GLY A 238 20.74 2.85 22.37
C GLY A 238 20.93 3.53 23.75
N PRO A 239 20.64 2.80 24.85
CA PRO A 239 20.20 1.41 24.86
C PRO A 239 18.81 1.23 24.24
N TRP A 240 18.63 0.13 23.50
CA TRP A 240 17.34 -0.30 22.96
C TRP A 240 16.66 -1.27 23.92
N THR A 241 15.33 -1.31 23.91
CA THR A 241 14.55 -2.33 24.63
C THR A 241 14.68 -3.70 24.00
N ASP A 242 14.21 -4.73 24.70
CA ASP A 242 13.98 -6.05 24.09
C ASP A 242 12.93 -5.96 22.97
N TRP A 243 13.06 -6.86 21.99
CA TRP A 243 12.10 -6.99 20.89
C TRP A 243 10.72 -7.43 21.38
N ALA A 244 9.68 -6.75 20.92
CA ALA A 244 8.29 -7.00 21.30
C ALA A 244 7.39 -7.18 20.07
N ASP A 245 6.25 -7.83 20.28
CA ASP A 245 5.16 -7.90 19.31
C ASP A 245 4.37 -6.59 19.26
N PHE A 246 4.03 -6.14 18.06
CA PHE A 246 3.07 -5.04 17.86
C PHE A 246 1.77 -5.50 17.18
N ALA A 247 1.72 -6.75 16.72
CA ALA A 247 0.51 -7.42 16.24
C ALA A 247 0.25 -8.68 17.09
N PRO A 248 -0.98 -9.24 17.11
CA PRO A 248 -1.25 -10.48 17.81
C PRO A 248 -0.31 -11.61 17.34
N SER A 249 0.36 -12.29 18.26
CA SER A 249 1.27 -13.38 17.90
C SER A 249 0.52 -14.50 17.17
N GLY A 250 1.14 -15.05 16.13
CA GLY A 250 0.58 -16.03 15.21
C GLY A 250 -0.24 -15.42 14.09
N SER A 251 -0.47 -14.11 14.08
CA SER A 251 -1.13 -13.43 12.96
C SER A 251 -0.21 -13.24 11.75
N ASN A 252 1.10 -13.44 11.92
CA ASN A 252 2.12 -13.12 10.92
C ASN A 252 2.00 -11.67 10.43
N THR A 253 1.77 -10.76 11.38
CA THR A 253 1.51 -9.33 11.13
C THR A 253 0.38 -9.14 10.10
N PHE A 254 -0.72 -9.87 10.32
CA PHE A 254 -1.88 -9.92 9.43
C PHE A 254 -1.52 -10.30 7.98
N GLU A 255 -0.66 -11.33 7.86
CA GLU A 255 -0.13 -11.85 6.60
C GLU A 255 0.58 -10.77 5.79
N SER A 256 1.50 -10.04 6.43
CA SER A 256 2.27 -8.99 5.78
C SER A 256 3.71 -8.90 6.30
N GLN A 257 4.57 -8.21 5.56
CA GLN A 257 5.93 -7.91 5.94
C GLN A 257 6.13 -6.40 5.95
N THR A 258 6.73 -5.86 7.01
CA THR A 258 7.00 -4.43 7.19
C THR A 258 7.70 -3.83 5.97
N THR A 259 7.35 -2.60 5.60
CA THR A 259 8.04 -1.86 4.54
C THR A 259 8.28 -0.40 4.89
N PHE A 260 7.32 0.24 5.57
CA PHE A 260 7.41 1.63 5.98
C PHE A 260 6.44 1.95 7.12
N VAL A 261 6.67 3.06 7.82
CA VAL A 261 5.74 3.62 8.81
C VAL A 261 5.57 5.09 8.50
N LEU A 262 4.32 5.52 8.28
CA LEU A 262 3.98 6.88 7.85
C LEU A 262 3.10 7.57 8.88
N GLN A 263 3.43 8.79 9.25
CA GLN A 263 2.52 9.66 10.00
C GLN A 263 1.70 10.52 9.05
N VAL A 264 0.39 10.62 9.31
CA VAL A 264 -0.57 11.44 8.56
C VAL A 264 -1.54 12.07 9.54
N GLY A 265 -1.50 13.40 9.66
CA GLY A 265 -2.21 14.08 10.73
C GLY A 265 -1.79 13.54 12.11
N ASP A 266 -2.78 13.07 12.88
CA ASP A 266 -2.55 12.47 14.21
C ASP A 266 -2.53 10.93 14.15
N SER A 267 -2.57 10.35 12.95
CA SER A 267 -2.57 8.91 12.73
C SER A 267 -1.20 8.41 12.31
N VAL A 268 -0.83 7.22 12.77
CA VAL A 268 0.34 6.49 12.28
C VAL A 268 -0.14 5.27 11.50
N VAL A 269 0.48 5.03 10.36
CA VAL A 269 0.11 3.99 9.41
C VAL A 269 1.28 3.02 9.31
N TYR A 270 1.03 1.78 9.70
CA TYR A 270 1.88 0.67 9.32
C TYR A 270 1.67 0.39 7.83
N MET A 271 2.76 0.26 7.08
CA MET A 271 2.72 -0.20 5.71
C MET A 271 3.50 -1.50 5.61
N GLY A 272 2.85 -2.53 5.06
CA GLY A 272 3.48 -3.80 4.73
C GLY A 272 3.04 -4.35 3.38
N ASP A 273 3.83 -5.28 2.87
CA ASP A 273 3.56 -6.03 1.65
C ASP A 273 3.05 -7.44 2.00
N ARG A 274 1.95 -7.85 1.38
CA ARG A 274 1.50 -9.26 1.34
C ARG A 274 2.03 -9.87 0.05
N TRP A 275 3.22 -10.45 0.15
CA TRP A 275 3.91 -11.05 -0.97
C TRP A 275 3.22 -12.33 -1.47
N ASP A 276 3.04 -12.42 -2.78
CA ASP A 276 2.73 -13.68 -3.46
C ASP A 276 3.91 -14.10 -4.33
N SER A 277 4.80 -14.91 -3.77
CA SER A 277 6.01 -15.38 -4.48
C SER A 277 5.73 -16.20 -5.74
N SER A 278 4.54 -16.78 -5.87
CA SER A 278 4.14 -17.52 -7.06
C SER A 278 3.67 -16.60 -8.19
N ASN A 279 3.31 -15.36 -7.86
CA ASN A 279 2.84 -14.35 -8.80
C ASN A 279 3.04 -12.94 -8.21
N LEU A 280 4.26 -12.41 -8.31
CA LEU A 280 4.61 -11.16 -7.62
C LEU A 280 3.78 -9.94 -8.05
N MET A 281 3.23 -9.95 -9.28
CA MET A 281 2.40 -8.86 -9.82
C MET A 281 1.13 -8.61 -9.00
N ARG A 282 0.66 -9.64 -8.27
CA ARG A 282 -0.57 -9.62 -7.47
C ARG A 282 -0.30 -9.56 -5.96
N SER A 283 0.95 -9.32 -5.56
CA SER A 283 1.23 -8.96 -4.18
C SER A 283 0.42 -7.69 -3.84
N THR A 284 -0.06 -7.59 -2.62
CA THR A 284 -0.97 -6.51 -2.21
C THR A 284 -0.42 -5.76 -1.00
N TYR A 285 -1.06 -4.63 -0.69
CA TYR A 285 -0.59 -3.72 0.35
C TYR A 285 -1.45 -3.84 1.60
N ILE A 286 -0.81 -4.09 2.73
CA ILE A 286 -1.45 -4.18 4.05
C ILE A 286 -1.11 -2.91 4.81
N TRP A 287 -1.93 -1.89 4.60
CA TRP A 287 -1.81 -0.61 5.31
C TRP A 287 -2.82 -0.55 6.43
N LEU A 288 -2.34 -0.46 7.66
CA LEU A 288 -3.17 -0.62 8.85
C LEU A 288 -2.89 0.49 9.88
N PRO A 289 -3.88 0.85 10.71
CA PRO A 289 -3.66 1.81 11.77
C PRO A 289 -2.67 1.26 12.80
N LEU A 290 -1.68 2.08 13.15
CA LEU A 290 -0.70 1.81 14.19
C LEU A 290 -0.91 2.82 15.32
N THR A 291 -1.27 2.35 16.50
CA THR A 291 -1.35 3.21 17.69
C THR A 291 -0.02 3.21 18.42
N ILE A 292 0.52 4.42 18.65
CA ILE A 292 1.72 4.65 19.45
C ILE A 292 1.33 5.35 20.75
N GLU A 293 1.59 4.69 21.88
CA GLU A 293 1.32 5.21 23.23
C GLU A 293 2.56 5.07 24.12
N GLY A 294 3.27 6.18 24.31
CA GLY A 294 4.54 6.21 25.05
C GLY A 294 5.62 5.40 24.35
N THR A 295 5.82 4.15 24.77
CA THR A 295 6.78 3.19 24.18
C THR A 295 6.09 1.94 23.59
N THR A 296 4.75 1.94 23.57
CA THR A 296 3.95 0.81 23.08
C THR A 296 3.50 1.07 21.66
N ALA A 297 3.66 0.07 20.78
CA ALA A 297 3.10 0.08 19.44
C ALA A 297 2.06 -1.04 19.30
N THR A 298 0.87 -0.71 18.80
CA THR A 298 -0.23 -1.67 18.61
C THR A 298 -0.81 -1.53 17.20
N LEU A 299 -0.76 -2.61 16.43
CA LEU A 299 -1.32 -2.71 15.08
C LEU A 299 -2.78 -3.17 15.15
N HIS A 300 -3.67 -2.41 14.52
CA HIS A 300 -5.09 -2.74 14.45
C HIS A 300 -5.42 -3.42 13.13
N ASN A 301 -6.14 -4.54 13.18
CA ASN A 301 -6.62 -5.20 11.98
C ASN A 301 -7.96 -4.61 11.56
N GLU A 302 -8.01 -3.99 10.38
CA GLU A 302 -9.21 -3.37 9.85
C GLU A 302 -9.48 -3.91 8.45
N THR A 303 -10.73 -4.31 8.17
CA THR A 303 -11.11 -4.75 6.81
C THR A 303 -11.20 -3.59 5.83
N ALA A 304 -11.55 -2.41 6.35
CA ALA A 304 -11.53 -1.12 5.69
C ALA A 304 -11.51 -0.04 6.78
N TRP A 305 -10.81 1.06 6.53
CA TRP A 305 -10.69 2.15 7.50
C TRP A 305 -10.43 3.48 6.81
N VAL A 306 -10.76 4.56 7.50
CA VAL A 306 -10.64 5.92 7.02
C VAL A 306 -9.38 6.54 7.62
N LEU A 307 -8.50 7.04 6.75
CA LEU A 307 -7.32 7.80 7.13
C LEU A 307 -7.56 9.28 6.81
N PRO A 308 -7.91 10.12 7.79
CA PRO A 308 -8.05 11.54 7.53
C PRO A 308 -6.67 12.21 7.45
N LEU A 309 -6.53 13.19 6.56
CA LEU A 309 -5.30 14.00 6.46
C LEU A 309 -5.04 14.85 7.71
N LYS A 310 -6.06 15.03 8.56
CA LYS A 310 -6.01 15.71 9.85
C LYS A 310 -6.87 14.96 10.86
N GLY A 311 -6.37 14.78 12.08
CA GLY A 311 -7.06 14.02 13.10
C GLY A 311 -6.67 12.53 13.12
N THR A 312 -7.44 11.77 13.88
CA THR A 312 -7.23 10.34 14.10
C THR A 312 -8.09 9.51 13.15
N TRP A 313 -7.55 8.39 12.69
CA TRP A 313 -8.24 7.40 11.88
C TRP A 313 -9.53 6.88 12.54
N SER A 314 -10.41 6.30 11.72
CA SER A 314 -11.61 5.59 12.18
C SER A 314 -11.86 4.32 11.37
N ALA A 315 -12.48 3.31 11.96
CA ALA A 315 -12.97 2.16 11.21
C ALA A 315 -14.06 2.60 10.20
N ALA A 316 -14.19 1.88 9.08
CA ALA A 316 -15.14 2.21 8.01
C ALA A 316 -16.63 2.01 8.38
N GLY A 317 -16.95 1.41 9.53
CA GLY A 317 -18.31 1.00 9.89
C GLY A 317 -18.77 -0.29 9.20
N ASP A 318 -19.97 -0.76 9.53
CA ASP A 318 -20.55 -1.95 8.92
C ASP A 318 -20.85 -1.72 7.43
N GLY A 319 -20.64 -2.74 6.60
CA GLY A 319 -20.90 -2.66 5.16
C GLY A 319 -22.29 -3.14 4.76
N THR A 320 -22.95 -2.43 3.86
CA THR A 320 -24.13 -2.92 3.14
C THR A 320 -23.67 -3.67 1.89
N SER A 321 -24.13 -4.93 1.77
CA SER A 321 -23.83 -5.81 0.65
C SER A 321 -24.90 -5.76 -0.45
N TYR A 322 -24.46 -5.75 -1.70
CA TYR A 322 -25.27 -5.83 -2.90
C TYR A 322 -24.80 -7.01 -3.74
N GLU A 323 -25.48 -8.15 -3.61
CA GLU A 323 -25.15 -9.39 -4.32
C GLU A 323 -25.31 -9.21 -5.83
N ALA A 324 -24.33 -9.62 -6.61
CA ALA A 324 -24.36 -9.49 -8.06
C ALA A 324 -25.47 -10.35 -8.68
N GLU A 325 -25.73 -11.54 -8.12
CA GLU A 325 -26.76 -12.46 -8.61
C GLU A 325 -28.19 -12.12 -8.15
N SER A 326 -28.40 -11.01 -7.45
CA SER A 326 -29.73 -10.57 -7.04
C SER A 326 -30.68 -10.49 -8.24
N SER A 327 -31.93 -10.92 -8.04
CA SER A 327 -32.97 -10.84 -9.08
C SER A 327 -33.37 -9.41 -9.45
N ASP A 328 -32.96 -8.43 -8.64
CA ASP A 328 -33.20 -7.01 -8.89
C ASP A 328 -32.20 -6.40 -9.89
N ASN A 329 -31.09 -7.09 -10.15
CA ASN A 329 -30.05 -6.65 -11.09
C ASN A 329 -30.38 -7.06 -12.52
N ALA A 330 -29.92 -6.27 -13.49
CA ALA A 330 -30.10 -6.56 -14.90
C ALA A 330 -28.83 -7.19 -15.50
N LEU A 331 -28.96 -8.38 -16.08
CA LEU A 331 -27.89 -9.05 -16.83
C LEU A 331 -28.20 -9.00 -18.32
N SER A 332 -27.24 -8.63 -19.15
CA SER A 332 -27.40 -8.55 -20.60
C SER A 332 -26.21 -9.15 -21.35
N ASN A 333 -26.40 -9.37 -22.66
CA ASN A 333 -25.33 -9.73 -23.58
C ASN A 333 -24.49 -10.96 -23.18
N GLY A 334 -25.13 -11.94 -22.53
CA GLY A 334 -24.50 -13.22 -22.17
C GLY A 334 -23.92 -13.29 -20.76
N ALA A 335 -23.86 -12.17 -20.03
CA ALA A 335 -23.58 -12.18 -18.59
C ALA A 335 -24.62 -13.06 -17.87
N LYS A 336 -24.17 -13.87 -16.91
CA LYS A 336 -25.04 -14.84 -16.24
C LYS A 336 -24.52 -15.24 -14.86
N VAL A 337 -25.46 -15.63 -14.02
CA VAL A 337 -25.17 -16.22 -12.71
C VAL A 337 -24.44 -17.56 -12.90
N ILE A 338 -23.34 -17.73 -12.18
CA ILE A 338 -22.53 -18.95 -12.11
C ILE A 338 -22.35 -19.37 -10.65
N SER A 339 -21.90 -20.61 -10.43
CA SER A 339 -21.56 -21.09 -9.09
C SER A 339 -20.15 -20.63 -8.70
N CYS A 340 -19.99 -20.18 -7.46
CA CYS A 340 -18.71 -19.83 -6.87
C CYS A 340 -18.72 -20.23 -5.40
N SER A 341 -17.99 -21.28 -5.03
CA SER A 341 -18.15 -21.90 -3.70
C SER A 341 -17.67 -21.04 -2.53
N GLY A 342 -16.75 -20.11 -2.78
CA GLY A 342 -16.25 -19.17 -1.77
C GLY A 342 -16.84 -17.77 -1.86
N CYS A 343 -17.71 -17.50 -2.86
CA CYS A 343 -18.43 -16.24 -2.98
C CYS A 343 -19.58 -16.17 -1.99
N SER A 344 -20.04 -14.96 -1.70
CA SER A 344 -21.29 -14.76 -0.95
C SER A 344 -22.44 -15.48 -1.67
N GLY A 345 -23.37 -16.04 -0.89
CA GLY A 345 -24.47 -16.83 -1.46
C GLY A 345 -24.08 -18.09 -2.26
N GLY A 346 -22.78 -18.41 -2.40
CA GLY A 346 -22.27 -19.50 -3.23
C GLY A 346 -22.36 -19.25 -4.74
N LYS A 347 -22.53 -17.99 -5.16
CA LYS A 347 -22.77 -17.60 -6.56
C LYS A 347 -22.00 -16.33 -6.90
N SER A 348 -21.89 -16.07 -8.19
CA SER A 348 -21.36 -14.81 -8.73
C SER A 348 -21.96 -14.60 -10.13
N VAL A 349 -21.74 -13.43 -10.72
CA VAL A 349 -22.08 -13.15 -12.12
C VAL A 349 -20.81 -13.15 -12.95
N GLY A 350 -20.71 -14.12 -13.85
CA GLY A 350 -19.61 -14.23 -14.80
C GLY A 350 -20.00 -13.83 -16.21
N TYR A 351 -19.07 -14.01 -17.14
CA TYR A 351 -19.23 -13.62 -18.55
C TYR A 351 -19.47 -12.11 -18.71
N ILE A 352 -18.91 -11.31 -17.81
CA ILE A 352 -18.87 -9.85 -17.92
C ILE A 352 -17.78 -9.46 -18.91
N GLY A 353 -18.07 -8.52 -19.80
CA GLY A 353 -17.23 -8.09 -20.90
C GLY A 353 -17.17 -9.10 -22.05
N GLY A 354 -15.99 -9.25 -22.65
CA GLY A 354 -15.76 -10.11 -23.81
C GLY A 354 -16.32 -9.54 -25.12
N PRO A 355 -16.29 -10.32 -26.22
CA PRO A 355 -16.65 -9.85 -27.56
C PRO A 355 -18.11 -9.39 -27.71
N ASP A 356 -19.02 -9.98 -26.93
CA ASP A 356 -20.44 -9.63 -26.95
C ASP A 356 -20.78 -8.50 -25.96
N ASP A 357 -19.78 -8.02 -25.18
CA ASP A 357 -19.93 -7.04 -24.11
C ASP A 357 -21.02 -7.44 -23.09
N GLY A 358 -20.82 -8.58 -22.42
CA GLY A 358 -21.67 -9.04 -21.33
C GLY A 358 -21.71 -8.01 -20.21
N THR A 359 -22.91 -7.60 -19.77
CA THR A 359 -23.03 -6.55 -18.75
C THR A 359 -23.88 -6.97 -17.56
N ILE A 360 -23.55 -6.40 -16.40
CA ILE A 360 -24.40 -6.38 -15.22
C ILE A 360 -24.62 -4.93 -14.80
N GLU A 361 -25.88 -4.56 -14.55
CA GLU A 361 -26.27 -3.34 -13.86
C GLU A 361 -26.80 -3.69 -12.47
N ILE A 362 -26.10 -3.24 -11.44
CA ILE A 362 -26.53 -3.31 -10.04
C ILE A 362 -27.30 -2.02 -9.72
N SER A 363 -28.58 -2.18 -9.43
CA SER A 363 -29.53 -1.10 -9.21
C SER A 363 -29.80 -0.88 -7.72
N ASN A 364 -30.37 0.29 -7.41
CA ASN A 364 -30.81 0.68 -6.08
C ASN A 364 -29.71 0.67 -5.02
N VAL A 365 -28.48 0.97 -5.45
CA VAL A 365 -27.35 1.10 -4.54
C VAL A 365 -27.55 2.34 -3.68
N ALA A 366 -27.54 2.15 -2.36
CA ALA A 366 -27.89 3.18 -1.40
C ALA A 366 -26.65 3.90 -0.88
N SER A 367 -26.83 5.20 -0.63
CA SER A 367 -25.85 6.04 0.05
C SER A 367 -26.55 7.01 1.00
N ASP A 368 -25.95 7.27 2.16
CA ASP A 368 -26.47 8.17 3.19
C ASP A 368 -26.25 9.65 2.85
N ALA A 369 -25.32 9.94 1.93
CA ALA A 369 -24.97 11.30 1.49
C ALA A 369 -24.54 11.36 0.02
N SER A 370 -24.73 12.51 -0.64
CA SER A 370 -24.13 12.74 -1.96
C SER A 370 -22.66 13.08 -1.75
N THR A 371 -21.76 12.09 -1.89
CA THR A 371 -20.35 12.21 -1.53
C THR A 371 -19.49 11.16 -2.24
N ASP A 372 -18.17 11.36 -2.21
CA ASP A 372 -17.22 10.38 -2.72
C ASP A 372 -17.15 9.19 -1.76
N THR A 373 -17.47 8.01 -2.28
CA THR A 373 -17.59 6.78 -1.52
C THR A 373 -16.62 5.74 -2.05
N THR A 374 -16.09 4.90 -1.15
CA THR A 374 -15.35 3.71 -1.53
C THR A 374 -16.29 2.54 -1.71
N ILE A 375 -16.40 2.05 -2.94
CA ILE A 375 -17.12 0.83 -3.27
C ILE A 375 -16.10 -0.31 -3.29
N ARG A 376 -16.29 -1.27 -2.38
CA ARG A 376 -15.51 -2.52 -2.36
C ARG A 376 -16.16 -3.51 -3.31
N VAL A 377 -15.53 -3.72 -4.45
CA VAL A 377 -15.98 -4.66 -5.48
C VAL A 377 -15.38 -6.03 -5.14
N GLN A 378 -16.19 -6.96 -4.65
CA GLN A 378 -15.77 -8.33 -4.41
C GLN A 378 -15.95 -9.17 -5.68
N TYR A 379 -14.94 -9.95 -6.04
CA TYR A 379 -14.87 -10.61 -7.33
C TYR A 379 -13.96 -11.85 -7.32
N ALA A 380 -14.10 -12.72 -8.30
CA ALA A 380 -13.16 -13.77 -8.60
C ALA A 380 -12.48 -13.55 -9.97
N ASN A 381 -11.19 -13.84 -10.03
CA ASN A 381 -10.42 -13.88 -11.27
C ASN A 381 -9.50 -15.11 -11.24
N GLY A 382 -9.90 -16.17 -11.92
CA GLY A 382 -9.12 -17.42 -12.00
C GLY A 382 -7.94 -17.39 -12.97
N ASN A 383 -7.66 -16.27 -13.65
CA ASN A 383 -6.48 -16.15 -14.51
C ASN A 383 -5.22 -15.84 -13.69
N ASN A 384 -4.04 -15.96 -14.32
CA ASN A 384 -2.76 -15.56 -13.70
C ASN A 384 -2.39 -14.10 -13.94
N SER A 385 -3.21 -13.36 -14.69
CA SER A 385 -3.04 -11.94 -14.99
C SER A 385 -4.26 -11.15 -14.53
N GLN A 386 -4.07 -9.84 -14.36
CA GLN A 386 -5.17 -8.94 -14.04
C GLN A 386 -6.22 -8.96 -15.16
N ARG A 387 -7.49 -8.86 -14.79
CA ARG A 387 -8.58 -8.51 -15.71
C ARG A 387 -8.99 -7.06 -15.51
N TYR A 388 -9.77 -6.54 -16.44
CA TYR A 388 -10.25 -5.16 -16.41
C TYR A 388 -11.73 -5.13 -16.74
N ALA A 389 -12.45 -4.14 -16.19
CA ALA A 389 -13.80 -3.81 -16.61
C ALA A 389 -13.98 -2.30 -16.62
N ASN A 390 -14.82 -1.82 -17.53
CA ASN A 390 -15.40 -0.50 -17.40
C ASN A 390 -16.48 -0.57 -16.32
N VAL A 391 -16.41 0.32 -15.33
CA VAL A 391 -17.39 0.46 -14.26
C VAL A 391 -18.04 1.83 -14.38
N THR A 392 -19.33 1.85 -14.70
CA THR A 392 -20.08 3.09 -14.89
C THR A 392 -21.00 3.32 -13.70
N VAL A 393 -20.78 4.40 -12.95
CA VAL A 393 -21.57 4.80 -11.78
C VAL A 393 -22.33 6.08 -12.12
N ASN A 394 -23.66 5.99 -12.14
CA ASN A 394 -24.55 7.11 -12.51
C ASN A 394 -24.15 7.84 -13.81
N GLY A 395 -23.63 7.09 -14.80
CA GLY A 395 -23.15 7.60 -16.07
C GLY A 395 -21.69 8.07 -16.11
N GLN A 396 -20.98 8.09 -14.98
CA GLN A 396 -19.53 8.34 -14.94
C GLN A 396 -18.77 7.02 -15.09
N SER A 397 -17.82 6.95 -16.03
CA SER A 397 -17.12 5.71 -16.37
C SER A 397 -15.71 5.69 -15.78
N HIS A 398 -15.34 4.55 -15.19
CA HIS A 398 -14.05 4.28 -14.59
C HIS A 398 -13.50 2.97 -15.16
N VAL A 399 -12.18 2.82 -15.22
CA VAL A 399 -11.53 1.53 -15.51
C VAL A 399 -11.04 0.94 -14.20
N LEU A 400 -11.41 -0.30 -13.91
CA LEU A 400 -11.00 -0.98 -12.70
C LEU A 400 -10.19 -2.24 -13.03
N ALA A 401 -9.06 -2.42 -12.35
CA ALA A 401 -8.25 -3.62 -12.41
C ALA A 401 -8.71 -4.65 -11.37
N PHE A 402 -8.53 -5.92 -11.73
CA PHE A 402 -8.92 -7.09 -10.93
C PHE A 402 -7.76 -8.09 -10.92
N LEU A 403 -6.95 -8.06 -9.86
CA LEU A 403 -5.88 -9.04 -9.64
C LEU A 403 -6.40 -10.49 -9.72
N PRO A 404 -5.56 -11.46 -10.09
CA PRO A 404 -5.87 -12.87 -9.88
C PRO A 404 -6.32 -13.16 -8.45
N SER A 405 -7.35 -13.97 -8.28
CA SER A 405 -7.82 -14.48 -6.97
C SER A 405 -7.44 -15.95 -6.74
N GLY A 406 -6.54 -16.49 -7.57
CA GLY A 406 -6.00 -17.84 -7.44
C GLY A 406 -6.95 -18.88 -8.02
N SER A 407 -7.82 -19.47 -7.18
CA SER A 407 -8.72 -20.57 -7.57
C SER A 407 -9.89 -20.16 -8.46
N GLY A 408 -10.10 -18.85 -8.66
CA GLY A 408 -11.32 -18.31 -9.28
C GLY A 408 -12.59 -18.59 -8.46
N ASN A 409 -12.47 -19.05 -7.21
CA ASN A 409 -13.58 -19.39 -6.33
C ASN A 409 -13.50 -18.75 -4.95
N THR A 410 -12.38 -18.10 -4.63
CA THR A 410 -12.21 -17.28 -3.42
C THR A 410 -12.24 -15.81 -3.84
N PRO A 411 -13.22 -15.01 -3.39
CA PRO A 411 -13.31 -13.60 -3.75
C PRO A 411 -12.10 -12.80 -3.27
N PHE A 412 -11.62 -11.91 -4.13
CA PHE A 412 -10.74 -10.80 -3.81
C PHE A 412 -11.53 -9.50 -3.84
N THR A 413 -10.92 -8.41 -3.36
CA THR A 413 -11.55 -7.08 -3.36
C THR A 413 -10.77 -6.13 -4.27
N SER A 414 -11.48 -5.35 -5.07
CA SER A 414 -10.96 -4.17 -5.77
C SER A 414 -11.67 -2.93 -5.22
N THR A 415 -11.01 -1.79 -5.19
CA THR A 415 -11.59 -0.54 -4.67
C THR A 415 -11.87 0.44 -5.80
N LEU A 416 -13.12 0.89 -5.88
CA LEU A 416 -13.53 2.00 -6.72
C LEU A 416 -13.88 3.19 -5.82
N HIS A 417 -13.35 4.37 -6.15
CA HIS A 417 -13.66 5.62 -5.48
C HIS A 417 -14.42 6.51 -6.46
N THR A 418 -15.65 6.87 -6.10
CA THR A 418 -16.54 7.65 -6.96
C THR A 418 -17.64 8.30 -6.16
N THR A 419 -18.26 9.33 -6.70
CA THR A 419 -19.42 9.96 -6.09
C THR A 419 -20.66 9.05 -6.18
N LEU A 420 -21.28 8.78 -5.04
CA LEU A 420 -22.65 8.29 -4.96
C LEU A 420 -23.59 9.46 -4.63
N GLU A 421 -24.82 9.37 -5.11
CA GLU A 421 -25.89 10.29 -4.76
C GLU A 421 -26.67 9.77 -3.56
N LYS A 422 -27.07 10.68 -2.66
CA LYS A 422 -27.88 10.32 -1.51
C LYS A 422 -29.18 9.59 -1.90
N GLY A 423 -29.48 8.52 -1.18
CA GLY A 423 -30.65 7.68 -1.39
C GLY A 423 -30.30 6.38 -2.12
N GLY A 424 -31.32 5.61 -2.50
CA GLY A 424 -31.18 4.29 -3.10
C GLY A 424 -31.39 4.26 -4.61
N THR A 425 -30.86 5.24 -5.35
CA THR A 425 -31.06 5.34 -6.81
C THR A 425 -29.78 5.19 -7.61
N ASN A 426 -28.65 4.91 -6.96
CA ASN A 426 -27.39 4.76 -7.67
C ASN A 426 -27.41 3.48 -8.50
N THR A 427 -26.85 3.57 -9.70
CA THR A 427 -26.70 2.45 -10.63
C THR A 427 -25.22 2.25 -10.93
N ILE A 428 -24.78 0.99 -10.89
CA ILE A 428 -23.39 0.61 -11.13
C ILE A 428 -23.39 -0.47 -12.20
N THR A 429 -22.85 -0.15 -13.37
CA THR A 429 -22.78 -1.08 -14.51
C THR A 429 -21.35 -1.54 -14.75
N PHE A 430 -21.13 -2.84 -14.91
CA PHE A 430 -19.87 -3.42 -15.35
C PHE A 430 -19.97 -3.88 -16.81
N SER A 431 -18.98 -3.53 -17.62
CA SER A 431 -18.90 -3.89 -19.05
C SER A 431 -17.46 -4.13 -19.52
N ALA A 432 -17.29 -4.54 -20.77
CA ALA A 432 -16.00 -4.81 -21.38
C ALA A 432 -15.08 -3.59 -21.35
N TYR A 433 -13.83 -3.80 -20.96
CA TYR A 433 -12.72 -2.89 -21.23
C TYR A 433 -11.91 -3.44 -22.39
N GLU A 434 -11.78 -2.68 -23.49
CA GLU A 434 -11.03 -3.07 -24.70
C GLU A 434 -11.42 -4.46 -25.25
N GLU A 435 -12.73 -4.77 -25.30
CA GLU A 435 -13.28 -6.08 -25.72
C GLU A 435 -12.84 -7.27 -24.84
N GLY A 436 -12.14 -7.00 -23.73
CA GLY A 436 -11.64 -7.99 -22.80
C GLY A 436 -12.70 -8.52 -21.84
N TRP A 437 -12.46 -9.72 -21.31
CA TRP A 437 -13.28 -10.30 -20.24
C TRP A 437 -12.99 -9.63 -18.90
N GLY A 438 -14.04 -9.22 -18.20
CA GLY A 438 -14.01 -8.76 -16.82
C GLY A 438 -13.92 -9.91 -15.81
N PRO A 439 -13.92 -9.61 -14.50
CA PRO A 439 -13.94 -10.63 -13.46
C PRO A 439 -15.32 -11.30 -13.35
N ASP A 440 -15.40 -12.37 -12.57
CA ASP A 440 -16.69 -12.88 -12.09
C ASP A 440 -17.06 -12.08 -10.83
N LEU A 441 -18.15 -11.30 -10.87
CA LEU A 441 -18.53 -10.37 -9.81
C LEU A 441 -19.34 -11.09 -8.72
N ASP A 442 -18.90 -11.00 -7.46
CA ASP A 442 -19.57 -11.58 -6.29
C ASP A 442 -20.59 -10.59 -5.73
N GLN A 443 -20.10 -9.49 -5.17
CA GLN A 443 -20.94 -8.46 -4.56
C GLN A 443 -20.25 -7.10 -4.53
N LEU A 444 -21.03 -6.05 -4.31
CA LEU A 444 -20.50 -4.74 -3.89
C LEU A 444 -20.71 -4.59 -2.38
N VAL A 445 -19.72 -4.05 -1.69
CA VAL A 445 -19.86 -3.66 -0.28
C VAL A 445 -19.57 -2.17 -0.12
N ILE A 446 -20.52 -1.46 0.47
CA ILE A 446 -20.44 -0.02 0.74
C ILE A 446 -20.55 0.20 2.23
N SER A 447 -19.60 0.92 2.80
CA SER A 447 -19.56 1.30 4.21
C SER A 447 -19.50 2.81 4.29
N GLU A 448 -20.45 3.43 4.99
CA GLU A 448 -20.61 4.89 5.11
C GLU A 448 -20.90 5.32 6.54
#